data_AF-A0A835IC91-F1
#
_entry.id   AF-A0A835IC91-F1
#
_cell.length_a   1.000
_cell.length_b   1.000
_cell.length_c   1.000
_cell.angle_alpha   90.00
_cell.angle_beta   90.00
_cell.angle_gamma   90.00
#
_symmetry.space_group_name_H-M   'P 1'
#
loop_
_entity.id
_entity.type
_entity.pdbx_description
1 polymer ?
#
loop_
_entity_poly.entity_id
_entity_poly.type
_entity_poly.pdbx_seq_one_letter_code
_entity_poly.pdbx_strand_id
1 'polypeptide(L)'
;MSNLQVEIDLPLIRKECTLRKLNTAWKQKKYELRQVYDKFPTDAERKRNVPMRVKKEEWEAFVDMCSTEEDKTKRFNGKLAREQMKNPHTTGRMGAVLVIEQLEEIDRLVSNEPDIVERDLDNDPVALVIGRDGRWRVRGIGSGVTKTVYHASAPYKEIAQREKRARENSESGYEAIMVRLDEANKARKILEDEVADLKRQSSGLGNASQVII
;
A
#
# COMPACT_ATOMS: atom_id res chain seq x y z
N MET A 1 -9.42 2.98 -54.29
CA MET A 1 -9.68 3.33 -52.88
C MET A 1 -10.66 4.49 -52.85
N SER A 2 -11.95 4.20 -52.82
CA SER A 2 -13.01 5.21 -52.70
C SER A 2 -13.15 5.60 -51.24
N ASN A 3 -12.76 6.83 -50.90
CA ASN A 3 -13.00 7.46 -49.61
C ASN A 3 -14.51 7.45 -49.30
N LEU A 4 -14.95 6.57 -48.41
CA LEU A 4 -16.23 6.69 -47.71
C LEU A 4 -16.07 7.71 -46.57
N GLN A 5 -15.70 8.94 -46.92
CA GLN A 5 -16.01 10.08 -46.06
C GLN A 5 -17.46 10.42 -46.35
N VAL A 6 -18.37 9.79 -45.61
CA VAL A 6 -19.74 10.31 -45.52
C VAL A 6 -19.60 11.68 -44.88
N GLU A 7 -19.76 12.73 -45.68
CA GLU A 7 -19.79 14.11 -45.20
C GLU A 7 -21.08 14.29 -44.40
N ILE A 8 -20.99 13.98 -43.10
CA ILE A 8 -22.10 14.18 -42.18
C ILE A 8 -22.14 15.69 -41.90
N ASP A 9 -23.09 16.38 -42.54
CA ASP A 9 -23.37 17.79 -42.30
C ASP A 9 -23.96 17.97 -40.88
N LEU A 10 -23.07 18.13 -39.91
CA LEU A 10 -23.37 18.32 -38.50
C LEU A 10 -23.24 19.80 -38.16
N PRO A 11 -24.23 20.40 -37.45
CA PRO A 11 -24.11 21.76 -36.95
C PRO A 11 -22.79 21.92 -36.17
N LEU A 12 -21.95 22.89 -36.57
CA LEU A 12 -20.58 23.08 -36.06
C LEU A 12 -20.49 23.00 -34.53
N ILE A 13 -21.50 23.54 -33.84
CA ILE A 13 -21.61 23.62 -32.38
C ILE A 13 -21.50 22.24 -31.69
N ARG A 14 -21.90 21.15 -32.35
CA ARG A 14 -21.88 19.79 -31.78
C ARG A 14 -20.95 18.82 -32.50
N LYS A 15 -20.26 19.25 -33.57
CA LYS A 15 -19.42 18.39 -34.40
C LYS A 15 -18.34 17.66 -33.61
N GLU A 16 -17.67 18.35 -32.68
CA GLU A 16 -16.61 17.73 -31.87
C GLU A 16 -17.15 16.67 -30.91
N CYS A 17 -18.26 16.96 -30.22
CA CYS A 17 -18.80 16.04 -29.23
C CYS A 17 -19.44 14.81 -29.90
N THR A 18 -20.04 14.97 -31.08
CA THR A 18 -20.56 13.86 -31.88
C THR A 18 -19.43 13.01 -32.47
N LEU A 19 -18.40 13.63 -33.04
CA LEU A 19 -17.22 12.90 -33.55
C LEU A 19 -16.53 12.09 -32.45
N ARG A 20 -16.41 12.65 -31.23
CA ARG A 20 -15.86 11.91 -30.09
C ARG A 20 -16.71 10.69 -29.71
N LYS A 21 -18.04 10.84 -29.69
CA LYS A 21 -18.97 9.72 -29.42
C LYS A 21 -18.93 8.67 -30.53
N LEU A 22 -18.92 9.10 -31.79
CA LEU A 22 -18.79 8.21 -32.95
C LEU A 22 -17.48 7.45 -32.94
N ASN A 23 -16.36 8.11 -32.62
CA ASN A 23 -15.06 7.46 -32.49
C ASN A 23 -15.06 6.42 -31.36
N THR A 24 -15.70 6.71 -30.23
CA THR A 24 -15.86 5.76 -29.13
C THR A 24 -16.70 4.55 -29.55
N ALA A 25 -17.84 4.79 -30.19
CA ALA A 25 -18.71 3.74 -30.72
C ALA A 25 -17.98 2.88 -31.77
N TRP A 26 -17.20 3.51 -32.64
CA TRP A 26 -16.38 2.82 -33.63
C TRP A 26 -15.29 1.97 -32.98
N LYS A 27 -14.56 2.49 -31.98
CA LYS A 27 -13.55 1.71 -31.24
C LYS A 27 -14.16 0.48 -30.57
N GLN A 28 -15.32 0.63 -29.95
CA GLN A 28 -16.06 -0.48 -29.34
C GLN A 28 -16.48 -1.50 -30.40
N LYS A 29 -17.07 -1.03 -31.51
CA LYS A 29 -17.51 -1.91 -32.59
C LYS A 29 -16.35 -2.65 -33.25
N LYS A 30 -15.23 -1.94 -33.49
CA LYS A 30 -13.98 -2.50 -34.00
C LYS A 30 -13.44 -3.59 -33.08
N TYR A 31 -13.55 -3.44 -31.76
CA TYR A 31 -13.17 -4.47 -30.80
C TYR A 31 -14.04 -5.73 -30.95
N GLU A 32 -15.37 -5.60 -31.01
CA GLU A 32 -16.29 -6.73 -31.22
C GLU A 32 -15.98 -7.49 -32.53
N LEU A 33 -15.77 -6.76 -33.61
CA LEU A 33 -15.43 -7.34 -34.92
C LEU A 33 -14.10 -8.10 -34.87
N ARG A 34 -13.12 -7.61 -34.12
CA ARG A 34 -11.83 -8.30 -33.95
C ARG A 34 -11.94 -9.60 -33.17
N GLN A 35 -12.85 -9.69 -32.19
CA GLN A 35 -13.11 -10.94 -31.48
C GLN A 35 -13.61 -12.04 -32.42
N VAL A 36 -14.28 -11.69 -33.51
CA VAL A 36 -14.66 -12.66 -34.56
C VAL A 36 -13.49 -12.92 -35.51
N TYR A 37 -12.77 -11.87 -35.93
CA TYR A 37 -11.61 -11.98 -36.82
C TYR A 37 -10.51 -12.91 -36.27
N ASP A 38 -10.15 -12.75 -34.99
CA ASP A 38 -9.03 -13.45 -34.35
C ASP A 38 -9.35 -14.96 -34.13
N LYS A 39 -10.60 -15.40 -34.29
CA LYS A 39 -10.98 -16.82 -34.18
C LYS A 39 -10.57 -17.67 -35.39
N PHE A 40 -10.32 -17.03 -36.54
CA PHE A 40 -10.03 -17.73 -37.79
C PHE A 40 -8.59 -17.47 -38.23
N PRO A 41 -7.83 -18.52 -38.60
CA PRO A 41 -6.43 -18.37 -39.01
C PRO A 41 -6.27 -17.73 -40.40
N THR A 42 -7.15 -18.03 -41.35
CA THR A 42 -6.99 -17.62 -42.76
C THR A 42 -8.01 -16.56 -43.19
N ASP A 43 -7.61 -15.62 -44.05
CA ASP A 43 -8.47 -14.55 -44.57
C ASP A 43 -9.69 -15.07 -45.35
N ALA A 44 -9.54 -16.17 -46.09
CA ALA A 44 -10.66 -16.80 -46.79
C ALA A 44 -11.73 -17.33 -45.83
N GLU A 45 -11.33 -17.87 -44.67
CA GLU A 45 -12.25 -18.34 -43.62
C GLU A 45 -12.89 -17.15 -42.90
N ARG A 46 -12.12 -16.09 -42.64
CA ARG A 46 -12.63 -14.84 -42.06
C ARG A 46 -13.73 -14.26 -42.94
N LYS A 47 -13.51 -14.10 -44.24
CA LYS A 47 -14.52 -13.54 -45.17
C LYS A 47 -15.78 -14.40 -45.28
N ARG A 48 -15.66 -15.72 -45.16
CA ARG A 48 -16.82 -16.64 -45.13
C ARG A 48 -17.66 -16.50 -43.87
N ASN A 49 -17.03 -16.24 -42.72
CA ASN A 49 -17.75 -16.11 -41.46
C ASN A 49 -18.09 -14.66 -41.13
N VAL A 50 -19.22 -14.19 -41.67
CA VAL A 50 -19.72 -12.83 -41.44
C VAL A 50 -20.46 -12.75 -40.10
N PRO A 51 -20.11 -11.81 -39.21
CA PRO A 51 -20.84 -11.60 -37.96
C PRO A 51 -22.31 -11.22 -38.19
N MET A 52 -23.19 -11.70 -37.31
CA MET A 52 -24.62 -11.37 -37.36
C MET A 52 -24.81 -9.84 -37.24
N ARG A 53 -25.61 -9.26 -38.15
CA ARG A 53 -25.90 -7.80 -38.26
C ARG A 53 -24.78 -6.94 -38.89
N VAL A 54 -23.81 -7.54 -39.59
CA VAL A 54 -22.81 -6.81 -40.39
C VAL A 54 -23.03 -7.15 -41.86
N LYS A 55 -22.99 -6.16 -42.75
CA LYS A 55 -23.09 -6.42 -44.19
C LYS A 55 -21.82 -7.14 -44.66
N LYS A 56 -21.98 -8.07 -45.61
CA LYS A 56 -20.85 -8.83 -46.15
C LYS A 56 -19.75 -7.92 -46.72
N GLU A 57 -20.13 -6.89 -47.46
CA GLU A 57 -19.21 -5.90 -48.05
C GLU A 57 -18.39 -5.16 -46.99
N GLU A 58 -19.07 -4.71 -45.91
CA GLU A 58 -18.42 -4.02 -44.79
C GLU A 58 -17.47 -4.95 -44.02
N TRP A 59 -17.82 -6.23 -43.92
CA TRP A 59 -16.98 -7.24 -43.30
C TRP A 59 -15.74 -7.57 -44.12
N GLU A 60 -15.89 -7.75 -45.44
CA GLU A 60 -14.76 -8.00 -46.33
C GLU A 60 -13.77 -6.82 -46.32
N ALA A 61 -14.28 -5.58 -46.38
CA ALA A 61 -13.46 -4.37 -46.25
C ALA A 61 -12.75 -4.29 -44.88
N PHE A 62 -13.41 -4.73 -43.80
CA PHE A 62 -12.81 -4.79 -42.47
C PHE A 62 -11.68 -5.84 -42.39
N VAL A 63 -11.89 -7.02 -42.97
CA VAL A 63 -10.87 -8.07 -43.06
C VAL A 63 -9.67 -7.55 -43.83
N ASP A 64 -9.89 -6.91 -44.99
CA ASP A 64 -8.82 -6.35 -45.82
C ASP A 64 -8.04 -5.25 -45.09
N MET A 65 -8.72 -4.37 -44.34
CA MET A 65 -8.08 -3.37 -43.48
C MET A 65 -7.19 -4.03 -42.42
N CYS A 66 -7.66 -5.09 -41.77
CA CYS A 66 -6.92 -5.81 -40.73
C CYS A 66 -5.76 -6.67 -41.28
N SER A 67 -5.83 -7.10 -42.54
CA SER A 67 -4.78 -7.88 -43.19
C SER A 67 -3.59 -7.05 -43.67
N THR A 68 -3.68 -5.72 -43.63
CA THR A 68 -2.56 -4.82 -43.92
C THR A 68 -1.41 -5.01 -42.92
N GLU A 69 -0.16 -4.99 -43.42
CA GLU A 69 1.03 -5.09 -42.56
C GLU A 69 1.14 -3.94 -41.56
N GLU A 70 0.61 -2.76 -41.91
CA GLU A 70 0.53 -1.63 -40.98
C GLU A 70 -0.35 -1.91 -39.76
N ASP A 71 -1.53 -2.52 -39.92
CA ASP A 71 -2.39 -2.84 -38.78
C ASP A 71 -1.75 -3.95 -37.94
N LYS A 72 -1.17 -4.97 -38.56
CA LYS A 72 -0.46 -6.06 -37.87
C LYS A 72 0.70 -5.56 -37.03
N THR A 73 1.56 -4.70 -37.59
CA THR A 73 2.70 -4.10 -36.88
C THR A 73 2.24 -3.20 -35.73
N LYS A 74 1.25 -2.33 -35.94
CA LYS A 74 0.66 -1.50 -34.87
C LYS A 74 0.10 -2.36 -33.72
N ARG A 75 -0.56 -3.47 -34.03
CA ARG A 75 -1.06 -4.41 -33.01
C ARG A 75 0.05 -5.08 -32.24
N PHE A 76 1.06 -5.61 -32.95
CA PHE A 76 2.20 -6.28 -32.34
C PHE A 76 2.93 -5.34 -31.38
N ASN A 77 3.22 -4.12 -31.83
CA ASN A 77 3.84 -3.09 -31.00
C ASN A 77 2.97 -2.73 -29.79
N GLY A 78 1.64 -2.61 -29.97
CA GLY A 78 0.72 -2.35 -28.86
C GLY A 78 0.66 -3.51 -27.86
N LYS A 79 0.84 -4.76 -28.29
CA LYS A 79 0.93 -5.93 -27.41
C LYS A 79 2.24 -5.91 -26.63
N LEU A 80 3.37 -5.71 -27.32
CA LEU A 80 4.68 -5.57 -26.69
C LEU A 80 4.71 -4.44 -25.66
N ALA A 81 4.16 -3.27 -26.00
CA ALA A 81 4.09 -2.14 -25.08
C ALA A 81 3.26 -2.46 -23.82
N ARG A 82 2.15 -3.19 -23.95
CA ARG A 82 1.35 -3.64 -22.79
C ARG A 82 2.07 -4.69 -21.95
N GLU A 83 2.81 -5.60 -22.57
CA GLU A 83 3.62 -6.61 -21.87
C GLU A 83 4.81 -5.97 -21.13
N GLN A 84 5.45 -4.96 -21.73
CA GLN A 84 6.56 -4.22 -21.12
C GLN A 84 6.13 -3.23 -20.04
N MET A 85 4.83 -2.91 -19.97
CA MET A 85 4.31 -1.96 -19.00
C MET A 85 4.33 -2.56 -17.59
N LYS A 86 5.36 -2.22 -16.80
CA LYS A 86 5.56 -2.73 -15.42
C LYS A 86 4.45 -2.33 -14.45
N ASN A 87 3.79 -1.18 -14.67
CA ASN A 87 2.75 -0.64 -13.79
C ASN A 87 1.44 -0.39 -14.56
N PRO A 88 0.51 -1.36 -14.62
CA PRO A 88 -0.76 -1.21 -15.34
C PRO A 88 -1.83 -0.39 -14.62
N HIS A 89 -1.47 0.45 -13.64
CA HIS A 89 -2.46 1.10 -12.79
C HIS A 89 -2.86 2.50 -13.26
N THR A 90 -4.19 2.70 -13.35
CA THR A 90 -4.81 3.96 -12.99
C THR A 90 -4.62 4.10 -11.48
N THR A 91 -3.61 4.85 -11.08
CA THR A 91 -3.23 5.02 -9.67
C THR A 91 -4.31 5.74 -8.87
N GLY A 92 -5.45 5.10 -8.58
CA GLY A 92 -6.55 5.68 -7.78
C GLY A 92 -6.76 7.18 -8.03
N ARG A 93 -6.75 7.97 -6.94
CA ARG A 93 -6.75 9.43 -6.98
C ARG A 93 -5.34 10.04 -6.89
N MET A 94 -4.29 9.22 -6.80
CA MET A 94 -2.93 9.66 -6.51
C MET A 94 -2.05 9.64 -7.77
N GLY A 95 -1.14 10.59 -7.91
CA GLY A 95 -0.22 10.60 -9.05
C GLY A 95 0.71 9.38 -9.04
N ALA A 96 1.11 8.90 -10.22
CA ALA A 96 2.06 7.79 -10.33
C ALA A 96 3.39 8.08 -9.63
N VAL A 97 3.88 9.32 -9.73
CA VAL A 97 5.10 9.80 -9.06
C VAL A 97 5.01 9.62 -7.54
N LEU A 98 3.89 10.08 -6.95
CA LEU A 98 3.69 9.98 -5.51
C LEU A 98 3.66 8.52 -5.02
N VAL A 99 3.07 7.62 -5.80
CA VAL A 99 3.08 6.20 -5.44
C VAL A 99 4.46 5.57 -5.55
N ILE A 100 5.28 5.98 -6.53
CA ILE A 100 6.67 5.55 -6.62
C ILE A 100 7.45 6.04 -5.40
N GLU A 101 7.34 7.32 -5.06
CA GLU A 101 8.00 7.91 -3.89
C GLU A 101 7.62 7.21 -2.58
N GLN A 102 6.33 6.89 -2.40
CA GLN A 102 5.86 6.15 -1.22
C GLN A 102 6.42 4.72 -1.14
N LEU A 103 6.52 4.03 -2.28
CA LEU A 103 7.09 2.69 -2.32
C LEU A 103 8.60 2.70 -2.04
N GLU A 104 9.32 3.67 -2.60
CA GLU A 104 10.76 3.85 -2.32
C GLU A 104 11.01 4.17 -0.85
N GLU A 105 10.16 4.98 -0.22
CA GLU A 105 10.30 5.32 1.20
C GLU A 105 10.02 4.11 2.11
N ILE A 106 9.02 3.29 1.78
CA ILE A 106 8.77 2.03 2.49
C ILE A 106 10.00 1.12 2.39
N ASP A 107 10.58 0.98 1.20
CA ASP A 107 11.75 0.13 0.98
C ASP A 107 12.99 0.63 1.75
N ARG A 108 13.18 1.95 1.82
CA ARG A 108 14.23 2.57 2.67
C ARG A 108 14.01 2.28 4.15
N LEU A 109 12.79 2.42 4.66
CA LEU A 109 12.49 2.14 6.07
C LEU A 109 12.78 0.68 6.42
N VAL A 110 12.35 -0.25 5.57
CA VAL A 110 12.59 -1.69 5.76
C VAL A 110 14.09 -2.01 5.66
N SER A 111 14.82 -1.34 4.77
CA SER A 111 16.27 -1.51 4.64
C SER A 111 17.06 -0.98 5.85
N ASN A 112 16.60 0.12 6.46
CA ASN A 112 17.25 0.74 7.62
C ASN A 112 16.92 0.00 8.94
N GLU A 113 15.65 -0.41 9.11
CA GLU A 113 15.15 -1.09 10.30
C GLU A 113 14.38 -2.35 9.88
N PRO A 114 15.02 -3.53 9.76
CA PRO A 114 14.34 -4.75 9.31
C PRO A 114 13.25 -5.22 10.29
N ASP A 115 13.40 -4.92 11.58
CA ASP A 115 12.43 -5.28 12.63
C ASP A 115 11.12 -4.47 12.53
N ILE A 116 11.09 -3.39 11.73
CA ILE A 116 9.89 -2.55 11.55
C ILE A 116 8.71 -3.33 10.96
N VAL A 117 9.00 -4.41 10.24
CA VAL A 117 8.00 -5.26 9.59
C VAL A 117 7.24 -6.12 10.61
N GLU A 118 7.85 -6.39 11.77
CA GLU A 118 7.20 -7.15 12.85
C GLU A 118 6.29 -6.29 13.72
N ARG A 119 6.28 -4.98 13.52
CA ARG A 119 5.42 -4.05 14.28
C ARG A 119 3.94 -4.26 13.95
N ASP A 120 3.10 -3.77 14.84
CA ASP A 120 1.65 -3.71 14.64
C ASP A 120 1.25 -3.03 13.33
N LEU A 121 0.10 -3.43 12.77
CA LEU A 121 -0.49 -2.84 11.55
C LEU A 121 -0.69 -1.31 11.59
N ASP A 122 -0.68 -0.69 12.76
CA ASP A 122 -0.78 0.76 12.90
C ASP A 122 0.58 1.48 12.88
N ASN A 123 1.67 0.73 13.04
CA ASN A 123 3.05 1.20 13.14
C ASN A 123 4.00 0.47 12.18
N ASP A 124 3.45 -0.31 11.24
CA ASP A 124 4.19 -0.98 10.18
C ASP A 124 4.71 0.06 9.17
N PRO A 125 5.69 -0.28 8.32
CA PRO A 125 6.30 0.70 7.42
C PRO A 125 5.27 1.28 6.43
N VAL A 126 4.24 0.52 6.07
CA VAL A 126 3.16 0.98 5.21
C VAL A 126 2.30 2.05 5.90
N ALA A 127 1.95 1.86 7.17
CA ALA A 127 1.19 2.81 7.96
C ALA A 127 1.98 4.08 8.27
N LEU A 128 3.30 4.00 8.42
CA LEU A 128 4.16 5.17 8.64
C LEU A 128 4.23 6.08 7.40
N VAL A 129 4.30 5.50 6.20
CA VAL A 129 4.45 6.27 4.95
C VAL A 129 3.10 6.68 4.36
N ILE A 130 2.13 5.76 4.29
CA ILE A 130 0.84 5.96 3.62
C ILE A 130 -0.27 6.34 4.63
N GLY A 131 0.00 6.22 5.93
CA GLY A 131 -0.94 6.48 7.01
C GLY A 131 -1.65 5.22 7.48
N ARG A 132 -2.23 5.28 8.69
CA ARG A 132 -2.89 4.15 9.36
C ARG A 132 -4.03 3.54 8.56
N ASP A 133 -4.15 2.21 8.63
CA ASP A 133 -5.21 1.47 7.97
C ASP A 133 -6.60 1.70 8.57
N GLY A 134 -7.58 1.81 7.67
CA GLY A 134 -8.98 1.96 8.04
C GLY A 134 -9.57 0.67 8.59
N ARG A 135 -10.74 0.78 9.23
CA ARG A 135 -11.46 -0.36 9.84
C ARG A 135 -11.71 -1.52 8.87
N TRP A 136 -11.96 -1.20 7.60
CA TRP A 136 -12.52 -2.15 6.63
C TRP A 136 -11.49 -2.82 5.72
N ARG A 137 -10.23 -2.39 5.73
CA ARG A 137 -9.19 -3.01 4.90
C ARG A 137 -7.78 -2.75 5.43
N VAL A 138 -6.92 -3.75 5.32
CA VAL A 138 -5.48 -3.66 5.53
C VAL A 138 -4.81 -3.47 4.17
N ARG A 139 -3.91 -2.49 4.05
CA ARG A 139 -3.15 -2.24 2.81
C ARG A 139 -2.06 -3.30 2.63
N GLY A 140 -1.73 -3.62 1.38
CA GLY A 140 -0.70 -4.62 1.06
C GLY A 140 -1.14 -6.08 1.21
N ILE A 141 -2.26 -6.36 1.89
CA ILE A 141 -2.74 -7.72 2.13
C ILE A 141 -3.96 -8.03 1.27
N GLY A 142 -3.71 -8.43 0.02
CA GLY A 142 -4.70 -8.99 -0.90
C GLY A 142 -6.00 -8.17 -1.02
N SER A 143 -7.08 -8.81 -1.48
CA SER A 143 -8.37 -8.14 -1.59
C SER A 143 -9.20 -8.29 -0.31
N GLY A 144 -9.36 -7.18 0.43
CA GLY A 144 -10.45 -7.02 1.40
C GLY A 144 -10.21 -7.61 2.79
N VAL A 145 -8.97 -7.91 3.17
CA VAL A 145 -8.66 -8.38 4.52
C VAL A 145 -8.87 -7.24 5.53
N THR A 146 -9.71 -7.45 6.54
CA THR A 146 -9.92 -6.48 7.63
C THR A 146 -8.88 -6.68 8.73
N LYS A 147 -8.65 -5.65 9.56
CA LYS A 147 -7.75 -5.75 10.73
C LYS A 147 -8.12 -6.92 11.63
N THR A 148 -9.42 -7.14 11.87
CA THR A 148 -9.91 -8.24 12.72
C THR A 148 -9.55 -9.61 12.14
N VAL A 149 -9.72 -9.80 10.83
CA VAL A 149 -9.34 -11.06 10.16
C VAL A 149 -7.84 -11.25 10.19
N TYR A 150 -7.06 -10.18 9.99
CA TYR A 150 -5.62 -10.22 10.10
C TYR A 150 -5.15 -10.63 11.50
N HIS A 151 -5.69 -10.00 12.55
CA HIS A 151 -5.36 -10.33 13.94
C HIS A 151 -5.83 -11.73 14.36
N ALA A 152 -6.89 -12.26 13.74
CA ALA A 152 -7.37 -13.62 13.98
C ALA A 152 -6.48 -14.69 13.32
N SER A 153 -5.61 -14.31 12.38
CA SER A 153 -4.69 -15.22 11.70
C SER A 153 -3.64 -15.78 12.67
N ALA A 154 -3.17 -17.01 12.36
CA ALA A 154 -2.19 -17.73 13.18
C ALA A 154 -0.90 -16.95 13.47
N PRO A 155 -0.23 -16.29 12.50
CA PRO A 155 1.04 -15.60 12.77
C PRO A 155 0.87 -14.40 13.71
N TYR A 156 -0.22 -13.63 13.59
CA TYR A 156 -0.42 -12.46 14.46
C TYR A 156 -0.78 -12.85 15.90
N LYS A 157 -1.47 -13.98 16.11
CA LYS A 157 -1.73 -14.50 17.46
C LYS A 157 -0.43 -14.76 18.24
N GLU A 158 0.59 -15.27 17.56
CA GLU A 158 1.88 -15.57 18.17
C GLU A 158 2.66 -14.29 18.53
N ILE A 159 2.66 -13.30 17.64
CA ILE A 159 3.25 -11.97 17.89
C ILE A 159 2.56 -11.29 19.08
N ALA A 160 1.22 -11.24 19.09
CA ALA A 160 0.46 -10.64 20.18
C ALA A 160 0.72 -11.34 21.54
N GLN A 161 0.87 -12.67 21.55
CA GLN A 161 1.24 -13.42 22.75
C GLN A 161 2.68 -13.14 23.21
N ARG A 162 3.60 -12.89 22.28
CA ARG A 162 4.99 -12.52 22.58
C ARG A 162 5.07 -11.13 23.19
N GLU A 163 4.35 -10.16 22.62
CA GLU A 163 4.26 -8.80 23.15
C GLU A 163 3.64 -8.75 24.54
N LYS A 164 2.55 -9.52 24.76
CA LYS A 164 1.93 -9.59 26.09
C LYS A 164 2.92 -10.08 27.15
N ARG A 165 3.67 -11.15 26.85
CA ARG A 165 4.74 -11.65 27.73
C ARG A 165 5.84 -10.61 27.96
N ALA A 166 6.23 -9.85 26.95
CA ALA A 166 7.22 -8.79 27.09
C ALA A 166 6.73 -7.64 28.00
N ARG A 167 5.44 -7.27 27.91
CA ARG A 167 4.83 -6.27 28.82
C ARG A 167 4.78 -6.79 30.26
N GLU A 168 4.30 -8.00 30.47
CA GLU A 168 4.27 -8.64 31.80
C GLU A 168 5.67 -8.75 32.43
N ASN A 169 6.68 -9.09 31.62
CA ASN A 169 8.09 -9.11 32.06
C ASN A 169 8.60 -7.71 32.41
N SER A 170 8.20 -6.68 31.66
CA SER A 170 8.59 -5.29 31.92
C SER A 170 7.94 -4.79 33.21
N GLU A 171 6.64 -5.02 33.39
CA GLU A 171 5.88 -4.71 34.62
C GLU A 171 6.51 -5.37 35.85
N SER A 172 6.87 -6.65 35.74
CA SER A 172 7.59 -7.38 36.80
C SER A 172 8.96 -6.75 37.11
N GLY A 173 9.66 -6.26 36.08
CA GLY A 173 10.93 -5.55 36.22
C GLY A 173 10.77 -4.21 36.95
N TYR A 174 9.74 -3.43 36.61
CA TYR A 174 9.42 -2.19 37.31
C TYR A 174 9.07 -2.44 38.76
N GLU A 175 8.27 -3.47 39.04
CA GLU A 175 7.87 -3.83 40.40
C GLU A 175 9.09 -4.25 41.26
N ALA A 176 10.01 -5.01 40.69
CA ALA A 176 11.27 -5.35 41.35
C ALA A 176 12.16 -4.13 41.64
N ILE A 177 12.18 -3.13 40.75
CA ILE A 177 12.90 -1.87 40.95
C ILE A 177 12.25 -1.06 42.08
N MET A 178 10.93 -0.98 42.12
CA MET A 178 10.19 -0.24 43.15
C MET A 178 10.44 -0.81 44.55
N VAL A 179 10.44 -2.14 44.71
CA VAL A 179 10.76 -2.80 45.98
C VAL A 179 12.18 -2.47 46.46
N ARG A 180 13.17 -2.52 45.55
CA ARG A 180 14.56 -2.16 45.87
C ARG A 180 14.70 -0.70 46.31
N LEU A 181 13.94 0.20 45.70
CA LEU A 181 13.93 1.62 46.05
C LEU A 181 13.36 1.84 47.47
N ASP A 182 12.28 1.13 47.82
CA ASP A 182 11.69 1.20 49.16
C ASP A 182 12.62 0.66 50.25
N GLU A 183 13.34 -0.43 49.97
CA GLU A 183 14.38 -0.96 50.87
C GLU A 183 15.53 0.02 51.07
N ALA A 184 16.03 0.61 49.99
CA ALA A 184 17.09 1.61 50.05
C ALA A 184 16.66 2.87 50.84
N ASN A 185 15.41 3.31 50.67
CA ASN A 185 14.85 4.44 51.42
C ASN A 185 14.74 4.13 52.93
N LYS A 186 14.35 2.90 53.30
CA LYS A 186 14.34 2.47 54.70
C LYS A 186 15.74 2.48 55.31
N ALA A 187 16.74 1.93 54.60
CA ALA A 187 18.13 1.93 55.04
C ALA A 187 18.69 3.34 55.21
N ARG A 188 18.37 4.25 54.27
CA ARG A 188 18.78 5.66 54.36
C ARG A 188 18.19 6.35 55.58
N LYS A 189 16.92 6.08 55.89
CA LYS A 189 16.26 6.63 57.08
C LYS A 189 16.93 6.16 58.38
N ILE A 190 17.28 4.87 58.46
CA ILE A 190 18.01 4.32 59.62
C ILE A 190 19.34 5.05 59.81
N LEU A 191 20.11 5.24 58.74
CA LEU A 191 21.37 5.98 58.79
C LEU A 191 21.19 7.46 59.17
N GLU A 192 20.13 8.12 58.67
CA GLU A 192 19.79 9.50 59.04
C GLU A 192 19.47 9.63 60.53
N ASP A 193 18.72 8.67 61.10
CA ASP A 193 18.41 8.61 62.53
C ASP A 193 19.68 8.36 63.38
N GLU A 194 20.57 7.44 62.96
CA GLU A 194 21.86 7.21 63.62
C GLU A 194 22.77 8.44 63.62
N VAL A 195 22.86 9.14 62.47
CA VAL A 195 23.63 10.38 62.35
C VAL A 195 23.05 11.48 63.26
N ALA A 196 21.73 11.55 63.42
CA ALA A 196 21.08 12.48 64.32
C ALA A 196 21.44 12.19 65.79
N ASP A 197 21.47 10.92 66.18
CA ASP A 197 21.85 10.52 67.55
C ASP A 197 23.33 10.76 67.85
N LEU A 198 24.22 10.49 66.90
CA LEU A 198 25.66 10.83 67.04
C LEU A 198 25.90 12.34 67.18
N LYS A 199 25.13 13.17 66.45
CA LYS A 199 25.18 14.64 66.59
C LYS A 199 24.69 15.11 67.97
N ARG A 200 23.70 14.44 68.56
CA ARG A 200 23.24 14.74 69.93
C ARG A 200 24.32 14.38 70.97
N GLN A 201 25.02 13.26 70.78
CA GLN A 201 26.09 12.84 71.69
C GLN A 201 27.31 13.78 71.63
N SER A 202 27.71 14.26 70.44
CA SER A 202 28.86 15.16 70.28
C SER A 202 28.61 16.59 70.79
N SER A 203 27.38 17.09 70.65
CA SER A 203 26.98 18.39 71.22
C SER A 203 26.91 18.39 72.75
N GLY A 204 26.71 17.22 73.38
CA GLY A 204 26.83 17.05 74.84
C GLY A 204 28.27 17.08 75.38
N LEU A 205 29.26 16.65 74.58
CA LEU A 205 30.68 16.63 74.97
C LEU A 205 31.38 17.99 74.79
N GLY A 206 30.94 18.82 73.84
CA GLY A 206 31.50 20.16 73.60
C GLY A 206 31.34 21.13 74.77
N ASN A 207 30.35 20.93 75.65
CA ASN A 207 30.14 21.78 76.84
C ASN A 207 30.99 21.34 78.05
N ALA A 208 31.57 20.14 78.05
CA ALA A 208 32.38 19.65 79.17
C ALA A 208 33.83 20.16 79.15
N SER A 209 34.36 20.53 77.98
CA SER A 209 35.74 21.05 77.84
C SER A 209 35.87 22.56 78.13
N GLN A 210 34.78 23.28 78.40
CA GLN A 210 34.82 24.71 78.74
C GLN A 210 34.98 25.00 80.25
N VAL A 211 35.04 23.98 81.12
CA VAL A 211 34.93 24.12 82.59
C VAL A 211 36.25 23.84 83.34
N ILE A 212 37.34 23.48 82.67
CA ILE A 212 38.63 23.26 83.34
C ILE A 212 39.51 24.51 83.19
N ILE A 213 39.39 25.44 84.15
CA ILE A 213 40.42 26.41 84.54
C ILE A 213 41.15 25.84 85.75
#